data_AF-A0A8H3ZUZ0-F1
#
_entry.id   AF-A0A8H3ZUZ0-F1
#
_cell.length_a   1.000
_cell.length_b   1.000
_cell.length_c   1.000
_cell.angle_alpha   90.00
_cell.angle_beta   90.00
_cell.angle_gamma   90.00
#
_symmetry.space_group_name_H-M   'P 1'
#
loop_
_entity.id
_entity.type
_entity.pdbx_description
1 polymer ?
#
loop_
_entity_poly.entity_id
_entity_poly.type
_entity_poly.pdbx_seq_one_letter_code
_entity_poly.pdbx_strand_id
1 'polypeptide(L)'
;MRVPTSPRVGSTLLLLNTLASTTSAAYVQFRDCYDAISSEVAASSNTRLTPEGLRAALDNFDAVTKLHLNLTGSYPGVKTCDLLPSSNVSAIVEITSLMASKSYTAHNLTTSCHETNYPDHDVALVRHQMTFLLDPPSLIDSWDLNLHLSSFSQPFSCVTATITPALSPIAKSIAQYLPPATLLLTLLLALWHELFPLQIPSPTFNGPFISSPSPTHLTLISQCLTTIQFLFLSTALTIPYPSFLRPLAGLSSWSTLMIPRGPVHSATPYFGLKDALYEVNGTLTASPGLELMTQILGAPVTPRSWANTLTLGLLLLAAAAAAQLALRRPSNRARAARLRGTTDPGLRGTV
;
A
#
# COMPACT_ATOMS: atom_id res chain seq x y z
N MET A 1 53.15 -23.72 -25.58
CA MET A 1 51.74 -23.56 -26.01
C MET A 1 50.89 -24.64 -25.34
N ARG A 2 50.19 -24.29 -24.26
CA ARG A 2 49.06 -25.02 -23.68
C ARG A 2 48.21 -23.97 -22.98
N VAL A 3 47.01 -23.75 -23.48
CA VAL A 3 45.94 -23.00 -22.79
C VAL A 3 44.72 -23.92 -22.85
N PRO A 4 44.15 -24.34 -21.70
CA PRO A 4 42.88 -25.04 -21.67
C PRO A 4 41.72 -24.03 -21.74
N THR A 5 40.79 -24.29 -22.64
CA THR A 5 39.53 -23.56 -22.79
C THR A 5 38.53 -24.00 -21.71
N SER A 6 37.95 -23.01 -21.02
CA SER A 6 36.88 -23.20 -20.03
C SER A 6 35.52 -23.44 -20.72
N PRO A 7 34.54 -24.06 -20.03
CA PRO A 7 33.25 -24.37 -20.60
C PRO A 7 32.20 -23.26 -20.37
N ARG A 8 31.46 -22.96 -21.45
CA ARG A 8 30.01 -22.69 -21.53
C ARG A 8 29.37 -21.83 -20.40
N VAL A 9 29.23 -20.53 -20.66
CA VAL A 9 28.15 -19.72 -20.09
C VAL A 9 26.92 -19.92 -20.98
N GLY A 10 26.06 -20.84 -20.56
CA GLY A 10 24.82 -21.20 -21.23
C GLY A 10 23.73 -20.17 -20.95
N SER A 11 23.20 -19.64 -22.05
CA SER A 11 22.01 -18.83 -22.17
C SER A 11 20.77 -19.58 -21.65
N THR A 12 20.15 -19.12 -20.56
CA THR A 12 18.75 -19.46 -20.20
C THR A 12 18.16 -18.30 -19.40
N LEU A 13 17.76 -17.23 -20.11
CA LEU A 13 16.98 -16.14 -19.54
C LEU A 13 15.90 -15.74 -20.53
N LEU A 14 15.03 -16.69 -20.85
CA LEU A 14 13.77 -16.43 -21.53
C LEU A 14 12.89 -17.67 -21.36
N LEU A 15 11.59 -17.42 -21.19
CA LEU A 15 10.50 -18.38 -20.98
C LEU A 15 10.26 -18.71 -19.50
N LEU A 16 9.41 -17.91 -18.85
CA LEU A 16 8.14 -18.36 -18.28
C LEU A 16 7.40 -17.13 -17.71
N ASN A 17 6.77 -16.37 -18.60
CA ASN A 17 5.79 -15.32 -18.25
C ASN A 17 4.54 -15.45 -19.13
N THR A 18 4.07 -16.69 -19.30
CA THR A 18 2.70 -16.95 -19.76
C THR A 18 2.08 -17.93 -18.77
N LEU A 19 2.03 -17.50 -17.51
CA LEU A 19 1.01 -18.02 -16.60
C LEU A 19 -0.29 -17.37 -17.04
N ALA A 20 -1.23 -18.22 -17.46
CA ALA A 20 -2.59 -17.86 -17.77
C ALA A 20 -3.11 -16.84 -16.75
N SER A 21 -3.62 -15.73 -17.24
CA SER A 21 -4.42 -14.78 -16.47
C SER A 21 -5.68 -15.50 -16.01
N THR A 22 -5.56 -16.25 -14.92
CA THR A 22 -6.72 -16.48 -14.05
C THR A 22 -7.22 -15.08 -13.71
N THR A 23 -8.42 -14.74 -14.17
CA THR A 23 -9.11 -13.49 -13.86
C THR A 23 -9.41 -13.47 -12.36
N SER A 24 -8.36 -13.30 -11.58
CA SER A 24 -8.46 -12.81 -10.23
C SER A 24 -8.95 -11.37 -10.35
N ALA A 25 -9.86 -11.00 -9.47
CA ALA A 25 -10.31 -9.64 -9.30
C ALA A 25 -10.18 -9.29 -7.82
N ALA A 26 -9.82 -8.05 -7.53
CA ALA A 26 -9.73 -7.52 -6.18
C ALA A 26 -11.13 -7.41 -5.58
N TYR A 27 -11.27 -7.78 -4.31
CA TYR A 27 -12.49 -7.51 -3.56
C TYR A 27 -12.66 -6.00 -3.34
N VAL A 28 -13.89 -5.51 -3.53
CA VAL A 28 -14.24 -4.11 -3.34
C VAL A 28 -15.33 -4.01 -2.29
N GLN A 29 -15.13 -3.13 -1.31
CA GLN A 29 -16.17 -2.79 -0.37
C GLN A 29 -17.27 -1.98 -1.07
N PHE A 30 -18.51 -2.43 -0.90
CA PHE A 30 -19.66 -1.83 -1.55
C PHE A 30 -20.79 -1.60 -0.55
N ARG A 31 -21.75 -0.77 -0.94
CA ARG A 31 -22.97 -0.48 -0.20
C ARG A 31 -24.15 -0.48 -1.17
N ASP A 32 -25.22 -1.18 -0.80
CA ASP A 32 -26.48 -1.14 -1.55
C ASP A 32 -27.11 0.26 -1.37
N CYS A 33 -27.47 0.91 -2.48
CA CYS A 33 -28.07 2.24 -2.46
C CYS A 33 -29.42 2.25 -1.74
N TYR A 34 -30.15 1.14 -1.84
CA TYR A 34 -31.52 1.03 -1.34
C TYR A 34 -31.57 0.77 0.17
N ASP A 35 -30.48 0.39 0.82
CA ASP A 35 -30.40 0.27 2.29
C ASP A 35 -30.55 1.64 2.99
N ALA A 36 -30.28 2.74 2.28
CA ALA A 36 -30.45 4.11 2.78
C ALA A 36 -31.90 4.61 2.68
N ILE A 37 -32.76 3.94 1.89
CA ILE A 37 -34.14 4.34 1.64
C ILE A 37 -35.04 3.47 2.53
N SER A 38 -35.52 4.04 3.63
CA SER A 38 -36.43 3.40 4.57
C SER A 38 -37.67 2.80 3.88
N SER A 39 -37.71 1.47 3.83
CA SER A 39 -38.82 0.54 4.07
C SER A 39 -40.24 0.73 3.46
N GLU A 40 -40.60 1.80 2.76
CA GLU A 40 -42.00 2.00 2.30
C GLU A 40 -42.22 1.81 0.79
N VAL A 41 -41.17 1.80 -0.03
CA VAL A 41 -41.28 1.58 -1.50
C VAL A 41 -40.73 0.22 -1.95
N ALA A 42 -40.08 -0.53 -1.06
CA ALA A 42 -39.41 -1.81 -1.37
C ALA A 42 -40.34 -3.03 -1.42
N ALA A 43 -41.66 -2.84 -1.29
CA ALA A 43 -42.67 -3.91 -1.26
C ALA A 43 -43.13 -4.39 -2.66
N SER A 44 -42.22 -4.52 -3.62
CA SER A 44 -42.42 -5.36 -4.82
C SER A 44 -41.29 -6.40 -4.88
N SER A 45 -41.35 -7.34 -3.95
CA SER A 45 -40.20 -7.98 -3.31
C SER A 45 -39.68 -9.27 -3.96
N ASN A 46 -39.79 -9.45 -5.28
CA ASN A 46 -39.28 -10.67 -5.97
C ASN A 46 -38.30 -10.38 -7.13
N THR A 47 -38.14 -9.13 -7.55
CA THR A 47 -37.34 -8.76 -8.73
C THR A 47 -36.06 -8.00 -8.40
N ARG A 48 -35.81 -7.70 -7.12
CA ARG A 48 -34.60 -6.98 -6.67
C ARG A 48 -33.46 -7.96 -6.38
N LEU A 49 -32.27 -7.66 -6.89
CA LEU A 49 -31.06 -8.40 -6.57
C LEU A 49 -30.51 -7.90 -5.23
N THR A 50 -30.27 -8.80 -4.28
CA THR A 50 -29.53 -8.50 -3.05
C THR A 50 -28.05 -8.75 -3.30
N PRO A 51 -27.21 -7.70 -3.34
CA PRO A 51 -25.80 -7.84 -3.65
C PRO A 51 -25.05 -8.48 -2.47
N GLU A 52 -24.33 -9.56 -2.73
CA GLU A 52 -23.54 -10.30 -1.72
C GLU A 52 -22.03 -10.04 -1.86
N GLY A 53 -21.58 -9.69 -3.06
CA GLY A 53 -20.17 -9.48 -3.33
C GLY A 53 -19.95 -8.60 -4.56
N LEU A 54 -18.94 -7.73 -4.48
CA LEU A 54 -18.44 -6.97 -5.61
C LEU A 54 -16.94 -7.19 -5.74
N ARG A 55 -16.50 -7.57 -6.94
CA ARG A 55 -15.09 -7.64 -7.30
C ARG A 55 -14.81 -6.74 -8.48
N ALA A 56 -13.63 -6.13 -8.49
CA ALA A 56 -13.19 -5.29 -9.58
C ALA A 56 -11.76 -5.65 -10.00
N ALA A 57 -11.45 -5.45 -11.28
CA ALA A 57 -10.10 -5.51 -11.82
C ALA A 57 -9.92 -4.37 -12.81
N LEU A 58 -8.72 -3.81 -12.87
CA LEU A 58 -8.38 -2.72 -13.78
C LEU A 58 -7.25 -3.14 -14.70
N ASP A 59 -7.53 -3.19 -16.01
CA ASP A 59 -6.54 -3.48 -17.04
C ASP A 59 -6.23 -2.20 -17.81
N ASN A 60 -4.98 -1.75 -17.72
CA ASN A 60 -4.54 -0.55 -18.42
C ASN A 60 -3.85 -0.95 -19.73
N PHE A 61 -4.50 -0.69 -20.87
CA PHE A 61 -3.94 -0.91 -22.20
C PHE A 61 -3.68 0.45 -22.85
N ASP A 62 -2.43 0.94 -22.79
CA ASP A 62 -1.83 2.16 -23.37
C ASP A 62 -2.70 3.43 -23.54
N ALA A 63 -3.85 3.35 -24.22
CA ALA A 63 -4.78 4.46 -24.45
C ALA A 63 -6.18 4.28 -23.83
N VAL A 64 -6.56 3.09 -23.36
CA VAL A 64 -7.89 2.79 -22.80
C VAL A 64 -7.75 1.96 -21.53
N THR A 65 -8.43 2.38 -20.47
CA THR A 65 -8.50 1.62 -19.22
C THR A 65 -9.76 0.76 -19.22
N LYS A 66 -9.61 -0.55 -19.06
CA LYS A 66 -10.73 -1.49 -18.94
C LYS A 66 -11.02 -1.73 -17.47
N LEU A 67 -12.23 -1.39 -17.04
CA LEU A 67 -12.74 -1.72 -15.71
C LEU A 67 -13.63 -2.95 -15.82
N HIS A 68 -13.17 -4.04 -15.22
CA HIS A 68 -13.94 -5.27 -15.06
C HIS A 68 -14.64 -5.25 -13.71
N LEU A 69 -15.97 -5.30 -13.70
CA LEU A 69 -16.77 -5.44 -12.49
C LEU A 69 -17.48 -6.79 -12.48
N ASN A 70 -17.49 -7.44 -11.32
CA ASN A 70 -18.14 -8.72 -11.12
C ASN A 70 -19.03 -8.61 -9.88
N LEU A 71 -20.33 -8.43 -10.12
CA LEU A 71 -21.35 -8.32 -9.09
C LEU A 71 -21.98 -9.70 -8.88
N THR A 72 -21.93 -10.19 -7.66
CA THR A 72 -22.60 -11.42 -7.24
C THR A 72 -23.72 -11.09 -6.26
N GLY A 73 -24.88 -11.71 -6.44
CA GLY A 73 -26.01 -11.55 -5.54
C GLY A 73 -27.04 -12.64 -5.72
N SER A 74 -28.07 -12.61 -4.90
CA SER A 74 -29.20 -13.53 -4.93
C SER A 74 -30.52 -12.78 -5.09
N TYR A 75 -31.57 -13.46 -5.53
CA TYR A 75 -32.92 -12.91 -5.57
C TYR A 75 -33.73 -13.52 -4.41
N PRO A 76 -34.51 -12.72 -3.68
CA PRO A 76 -35.32 -13.23 -2.58
C PRO A 76 -36.33 -14.27 -3.10
N GLY A 77 -36.28 -15.48 -2.53
CA GLY A 77 -37.18 -16.58 -2.86
C GLY A 77 -36.81 -17.40 -4.11
N VAL A 78 -35.74 -17.07 -4.82
CA VAL A 78 -35.27 -17.82 -6.00
C VAL A 78 -34.17 -18.82 -5.59
N LYS A 79 -34.47 -20.11 -5.77
CA LYS A 79 -33.57 -21.21 -5.38
C LYS A 79 -32.88 -21.89 -6.57
N THR A 80 -33.49 -21.82 -7.75
CA THR A 80 -32.99 -22.42 -9.00
C THR A 80 -32.83 -21.37 -10.08
N CYS A 81 -31.92 -21.62 -11.01
CA CYS A 81 -31.57 -20.69 -12.07
C CYS A 81 -32.63 -20.59 -13.17
N ASP A 82 -33.54 -21.57 -13.26
CA ASP A 82 -34.62 -21.63 -14.26
C ASP A 82 -35.63 -20.49 -14.12
N LEU A 83 -35.73 -19.91 -12.91
CA LEU A 83 -36.67 -18.83 -12.58
C LEU A 83 -36.06 -17.45 -12.81
N LEU A 84 -34.81 -17.35 -13.28
CA LEU A 84 -34.22 -16.06 -13.60
C LEU A 84 -34.86 -15.48 -14.87
N PRO A 85 -35.29 -14.21 -14.84
CA PRO A 85 -35.66 -13.51 -16.06
C PRO A 85 -34.41 -13.33 -16.94
N SER A 86 -34.26 -14.15 -17.97
CA SER A 86 -33.27 -13.98 -19.05
C SER A 86 -33.62 -12.71 -19.84
N SER A 87 -33.25 -11.57 -19.29
CA SER A 87 -33.68 -10.27 -19.79
C SER A 87 -32.52 -9.49 -20.39
N ASN A 88 -32.84 -8.55 -21.27
CA ASN A 88 -31.87 -7.58 -21.78
C ASN A 88 -31.45 -6.66 -20.62
N VAL A 89 -30.41 -7.08 -19.91
CA VAL A 89 -29.84 -6.30 -18.81
C VAL A 89 -28.93 -5.23 -19.40
N SER A 90 -29.10 -4.00 -18.95
CA SER A 90 -28.18 -2.89 -19.19
C SER A 90 -27.53 -2.46 -17.88
N ALA A 91 -26.24 -2.18 -17.93
CA ALA A 91 -25.48 -1.69 -16.79
C ALA A 91 -24.84 -0.33 -17.14
N ILE A 92 -25.05 0.64 -16.25
CA ILE A 92 -24.48 1.97 -16.34
C ILE A 92 -23.70 2.22 -15.05
N VAL A 93 -22.45 2.65 -15.19
CA VAL A 93 -21.64 3.07 -14.05
C VAL A 93 -21.39 4.57 -14.16
N GLU A 94 -21.77 5.30 -13.11
CA GLU A 94 -21.35 6.68 -12.93
C GLU A 94 -20.08 6.67 -12.07
N ILE A 95 -19.04 7.34 -12.56
CA ILE A 95 -17.76 7.46 -11.87
C ILE A 95 -17.56 8.92 -11.53
N THR A 96 -17.56 9.22 -10.24
CA THR A 96 -17.25 10.53 -9.69
C THR A 96 -15.81 10.53 -9.19
N SER A 97 -15.00 11.43 -9.75
CA SER A 97 -13.67 11.78 -9.25
C SER A 97 -13.67 13.20 -8.68
N LEU A 98 -12.53 13.61 -8.11
CA LEU A 98 -12.35 14.97 -7.57
C LEU A 98 -12.60 16.09 -8.59
N MET A 99 -12.40 15.82 -9.89
CA MET A 99 -12.47 16.82 -10.95
C MET A 99 -13.70 16.70 -11.86
N ALA A 100 -14.29 15.51 -11.99
CA ALA A 100 -15.39 15.28 -12.92
C ALA A 100 -16.28 14.10 -12.49
N SER A 101 -17.55 14.16 -12.88
CA SER A 101 -18.42 12.97 -12.95
C SER A 101 -18.61 12.59 -14.42
N LYS A 102 -18.46 11.30 -14.73
CA LYS A 102 -18.72 10.74 -16.07
C LYS A 102 -19.49 9.43 -15.94
N SER A 103 -20.48 9.23 -16.81
CA SER A 103 -21.22 7.98 -16.92
C SER A 103 -20.71 7.14 -18.09
N TYR A 104 -20.59 5.84 -17.87
CA TYR A 104 -20.13 4.86 -18.83
C TYR A 104 -21.14 3.72 -18.93
N THR A 105 -21.41 3.29 -20.16
CA THR A 105 -22.23 2.12 -20.43
C THR A 105 -21.37 0.87 -20.51
N ALA A 106 -21.90 -0.27 -20.06
CA ALA A 106 -21.18 -1.53 -20.17
C ALA A 106 -20.98 -1.91 -21.63
N HIS A 107 -19.73 -2.19 -22.01
CA HIS A 107 -19.36 -2.64 -23.34
C HIS A 107 -19.72 -4.12 -23.55
N ASN A 108 -19.37 -4.94 -22.56
CA ASN A 108 -19.74 -6.35 -22.48
C ASN A 108 -20.42 -6.62 -21.15
N LEU A 109 -21.54 -7.33 -21.20
CA LEU A 109 -22.26 -7.81 -20.03
C LEU A 109 -22.57 -9.29 -20.21
N THR A 110 -22.10 -10.11 -19.28
CA THR A 110 -22.40 -11.54 -19.23
C THR A 110 -23.05 -11.86 -17.90
N THR A 111 -24.21 -12.51 -17.96
CA THR A 111 -24.92 -12.98 -16.77
C THR A 111 -24.73 -14.49 -16.68
N SER A 112 -24.32 -14.96 -15.51
CA SER A 112 -24.18 -16.39 -15.23
C SER A 112 -24.90 -16.67 -13.92
N CYS A 113 -25.52 -17.84 -13.81
CA CYS A 113 -26.20 -18.26 -12.60
C CYS A 113 -25.59 -19.59 -12.14
N HIS A 114 -25.40 -19.71 -10.84
CA HIS A 114 -24.84 -20.91 -10.23
C HIS A 114 -25.70 -21.31 -9.03
N GLU A 115 -26.21 -22.53 -9.07
CA GLU A 115 -26.97 -23.12 -7.97
C GLU A 115 -25.99 -23.73 -6.98
N THR A 116 -26.10 -23.33 -5.71
CA THR A 116 -25.33 -23.95 -4.63
C THR A 116 -26.27 -24.84 -3.82
N ASN A 117 -25.99 -26.14 -3.83
CA ASN A 117 -26.68 -27.11 -2.99
C ASN A 117 -25.97 -27.16 -1.63
N TYR A 118 -26.39 -26.29 -0.70
CA TYR A 118 -25.93 -26.32 0.68
C TYR A 118 -26.98 -27.07 1.53
N PRO A 119 -26.57 -27.95 2.46
CA PRO A 119 -27.49 -28.86 3.18
C PRO A 119 -28.63 -28.22 3.99
N ASP A 120 -28.67 -26.89 4.10
CA ASP A 120 -29.73 -26.14 4.81
C ASP A 120 -30.37 -25.02 3.97
N HIS A 121 -29.73 -24.59 2.87
CA HIS A 121 -30.18 -23.45 2.06
C HIS A 121 -29.83 -23.66 0.58
N ASP A 122 -30.84 -23.96 -0.23
CA ASP A 122 -30.73 -23.82 -1.67
C ASP A 122 -30.74 -22.33 -2.03
N VAL A 123 -29.69 -21.86 -2.68
CA VAL A 123 -29.57 -20.48 -3.16
C VAL A 123 -29.10 -20.50 -4.60
N ALA A 124 -29.79 -19.74 -5.46
CA ALA A 124 -29.32 -19.43 -6.80
C ALA A 124 -28.50 -18.15 -6.76
N LEU A 125 -27.19 -18.28 -6.97
CA LEU A 125 -26.26 -17.16 -6.98
C LEU A 125 -26.09 -16.64 -8.40
N VAL A 126 -26.47 -15.39 -8.61
CA VAL A 126 -26.40 -14.72 -9.90
C VAL A 126 -25.15 -13.86 -9.95
N ARG A 127 -24.43 -13.97 -11.06
CA ARG A 127 -23.17 -13.27 -11.30
C ARG A 127 -23.27 -12.46 -12.58
N HIS A 128 -23.14 -11.14 -12.44
CA HIS A 128 -23.09 -10.20 -13.54
C HIS A 128 -21.65 -9.73 -13.75
N GLN A 129 -21.05 -10.13 -14.87
CA GLN A 129 -19.72 -9.70 -15.30
C GLN A 129 -19.85 -8.58 -16.31
N MET A 130 -19.27 -7.43 -16.00
CA MET A 130 -19.36 -6.20 -16.78
C MET A 130 -17.97 -5.72 -17.13
N THR A 131 -17.81 -5.21 -18.35
CA THR A 131 -16.59 -4.52 -18.77
C THR A 131 -16.93 -3.11 -19.24
N PHE A 132 -16.27 -2.11 -18.67
CA PHE A 132 -16.41 -0.71 -19.03
C PHE A 132 -15.11 -0.21 -19.66
N LEU A 133 -15.22 0.66 -20.67
CA LEU A 133 -14.09 1.33 -21.31
C LEU A 133 -14.01 2.74 -20.75
N LEU A 134 -12.95 3.02 -20.01
CA LEU A 134 -12.72 4.27 -19.32
C LEU A 134 -11.59 5.05 -19.99
N ASP A 135 -11.64 6.36 -19.81
CA ASP A 135 -10.51 7.25 -20.08
C ASP A 135 -9.34 6.91 -19.13
N PRO A 136 -8.08 7.11 -19.55
CA PRO A 136 -6.93 6.82 -18.71
C PRO A 136 -6.96 7.64 -17.40
N PRO A 137 -6.68 7.01 -16.25
CA PRO A 137 -6.67 7.68 -14.96
C PRO A 137 -5.62 8.80 -14.90
N SER A 138 -5.94 9.85 -14.15
CA SER A 138 -4.97 10.90 -13.80
C SER A 138 -3.90 10.37 -12.82
N LEU A 139 -2.84 11.17 -12.55
CA LEU A 139 -1.67 10.77 -11.75
C LEU A 139 -2.04 10.20 -10.37
N ILE A 140 -3.05 10.79 -9.71
CA ILE A 140 -3.58 10.39 -8.42
C ILE A 140 -5.10 10.53 -8.53
N ASP A 141 -5.82 9.42 -8.47
CA ASP A 141 -7.27 9.45 -8.60
C ASP A 141 -7.92 8.51 -7.57
N SER A 142 -9.10 8.89 -7.12
CA SER A 142 -9.98 8.06 -6.32
C SER A 142 -11.36 8.12 -6.94
N TRP A 143 -11.93 6.95 -7.19
CA TRP A 143 -13.18 6.83 -7.92
C TRP A 143 -14.27 6.33 -6.98
N ASP A 144 -15.31 7.14 -6.84
CA ASP A 144 -16.56 6.71 -6.28
C ASP A 144 -17.43 6.22 -7.44
N LEU A 145 -17.77 4.93 -7.40
CA LEU A 145 -18.57 4.25 -8.39
C LEU A 145 -20.02 4.19 -7.92
N ASN A 146 -20.94 4.52 -8.81
CA ASN A 146 -22.36 4.29 -8.64
C ASN A 146 -22.87 3.43 -9.80
N LEU A 147 -23.07 2.15 -9.53
CA LEU A 147 -23.44 1.13 -10.51
C LEU A 147 -24.96 0.92 -10.46
N HIS A 148 -25.61 1.15 -11.60
CA HIS A 148 -27.03 0.93 -11.81
C HIS A 148 -27.24 -0.20 -12.80
N LEU A 149 -27.98 -1.22 -12.38
CA LEU A 149 -28.44 -2.30 -13.27
C LEU A 149 -29.93 -2.14 -13.53
N SER A 150 -30.29 -2.19 -14.79
CA SER A 150 -31.67 -2.11 -15.25
C SER A 150 -31.99 -3.23 -16.24
N SER A 151 -33.23 -3.69 -16.20
CA SER A 151 -33.78 -4.66 -17.13
C SER A 151 -35.02 -4.06 -17.78
N PHE A 152 -35.06 -3.98 -19.12
CA PHE A 152 -36.14 -3.31 -19.85
C PHE A 152 -36.53 -1.94 -19.25
N SER A 153 -35.52 -1.13 -18.89
CA SER A 153 -35.65 0.18 -18.22
C SER A 153 -36.14 0.20 -16.76
N GLN A 154 -36.38 -0.95 -16.13
CA GLN A 154 -36.67 -1.04 -14.70
C GLN A 154 -35.39 -1.31 -13.90
N PRO A 155 -35.03 -0.47 -12.92
CA PRO A 155 -33.85 -0.70 -12.07
C PRO A 155 -34.12 -1.85 -11.10
N PHE A 156 -33.19 -2.79 -10.98
CA PHE A 156 -33.32 -3.92 -10.06
C PHE A 156 -32.15 -4.06 -9.07
N SER A 157 -31.06 -3.31 -9.28
CA SER A 157 -29.91 -3.28 -8.39
C SER A 157 -29.18 -1.95 -8.51
N CYS A 158 -28.77 -1.40 -7.37
CA CYS A 158 -27.94 -0.21 -7.27
C CYS A 158 -26.85 -0.45 -6.24
N VAL A 159 -25.59 -0.24 -6.64
CA VAL A 159 -24.43 -0.50 -5.79
C VAL A 159 -23.48 0.69 -5.86
N THR A 160 -23.13 1.21 -4.69
CA THR A 160 -22.09 2.23 -4.55
C THR A 160 -20.81 1.61 -4.00
N ALA A 161 -19.66 1.99 -4.56
CA ALA A 161 -18.38 1.45 -4.14
C ALA A 161 -17.26 2.45 -4.39
N THR A 162 -16.32 2.56 -3.45
CA THR A 162 -15.14 3.41 -3.62
C THR A 162 -13.93 2.57 -3.98
N ILE A 163 -13.37 2.79 -5.17
CA ILE A 163 -12.18 2.09 -5.64
C ILE A 163 -10.98 3.03 -5.73
N THR A 164 -9.79 2.47 -5.53
CA THR A 164 -8.53 3.21 -5.59
C THR A 164 -7.61 2.52 -6.60
N PRO A 165 -7.42 3.11 -7.79
CA PRO A 165 -6.47 2.60 -8.76
C PRO A 165 -5.03 2.69 -8.24
N ALA A 166 -4.16 1.85 -8.81
CA ALA A 166 -2.73 1.95 -8.63
C ALA A 166 -2.23 3.33 -9.11
N LEU A 167 -1.21 3.87 -8.45
CA LEU A 167 -0.53 5.07 -8.93
C LEU A 167 0.08 4.80 -10.30
N SER A 168 0.10 5.84 -11.13
CA SER A 168 0.88 5.79 -12.36
C SER A 168 2.35 5.46 -12.05
N PRO A 169 3.08 4.79 -12.96
CA PRO A 169 4.46 4.37 -12.71
C PRO A 169 5.38 5.52 -12.27
N ILE A 170 5.13 6.73 -12.82
CA ILE A 170 5.87 7.96 -12.49
C ILE A 170 5.54 8.40 -11.06
N ALA A 171 4.25 8.54 -10.72
CA ALA A 171 3.84 8.97 -9.39
C ALA A 171 4.31 7.97 -8.31
N LYS A 172 4.21 6.67 -8.59
CA LYS A 172 4.73 5.61 -7.72
C LYS A 172 6.23 5.76 -7.48
N SER A 173 7.01 5.99 -8.54
CA SER A 173 8.46 6.15 -8.43
C SER A 173 8.82 7.39 -7.60
N ILE A 174 8.17 8.52 -7.84
CA ILE A 174 8.40 9.75 -7.06
C ILE A 174 8.05 9.51 -5.59
N ALA A 175 6.86 8.98 -5.29
CA ALA A 175 6.43 8.75 -3.92
C ALA A 175 7.28 7.70 -3.18
N GLN A 176 7.82 6.71 -3.89
CA GLN A 176 8.68 5.67 -3.31
C GLN A 176 10.11 6.18 -3.04
N TYR A 177 10.69 6.95 -3.95
CA TYR A 177 12.11 7.34 -3.89
C TYR A 177 12.37 8.73 -3.31
N LEU A 178 11.43 9.66 -3.41
CA LEU A 178 11.64 11.04 -2.93
C LEU A 178 11.90 11.08 -1.41
N PRO A 179 11.08 10.46 -0.55
CA PRO A 179 11.31 10.53 0.90
C PRO A 179 12.61 9.84 1.40
N PRO A 180 13.03 8.66 0.89
CA PRO A 180 14.34 8.11 1.28
C PRO A 180 15.51 8.89 0.66
N ALA A 181 15.35 9.49 -0.53
CA ALA A 181 16.40 10.33 -1.12
C ALA A 181 16.66 11.60 -0.31
N THR A 182 15.62 12.25 0.23
CA THR A 182 15.79 13.42 1.12
C THR A 182 16.48 13.03 2.43
N LEU A 183 16.15 11.86 3.01
CA LEU A 183 16.88 11.35 4.18
C LEU A 183 18.34 11.04 3.85
N LEU A 184 18.63 10.41 2.71
CA LEU A 184 20.00 10.12 2.30
C LEU A 184 20.80 11.42 2.09
N LEU A 185 20.20 12.43 1.45
CA LEU A 185 20.84 13.72 1.24
C LEU A 185 21.17 14.43 2.56
N THR A 186 20.23 14.45 3.52
CA THR A 186 20.47 15.05 4.84
C THR A 186 21.55 14.30 5.62
N LEU A 187 21.62 12.97 5.50
CA LEU A 187 22.69 12.16 6.08
C LEU A 187 24.06 12.46 5.44
N LEU A 188 24.12 12.59 4.11
CA LEU A 188 25.35 12.93 3.40
C LEU A 188 25.85 14.32 3.76
N LEU A 189 24.96 15.31 3.87
CA LEU A 189 25.30 16.67 4.30
C LEU A 189 25.84 16.68 5.74
N ALA A 190 25.23 15.91 6.64
CA ALA A 190 25.71 15.74 8.00
C ALA A 190 27.12 15.14 8.05
N LEU A 191 27.34 14.06 7.28
CA LEU A 191 28.64 13.39 7.21
C LEU A 191 29.71 14.30 6.58
N TRP A 192 29.34 15.05 5.54
CA TRP A 192 30.22 16.01 4.90
C TRP A 192 30.67 17.11 5.88
N HIS A 193 29.75 17.63 6.69
CA HIS A 193 30.06 18.66 7.68
C HIS A 193 30.97 18.15 8.82
N GLU A 194 30.83 16.88 9.21
CA GLU A 194 31.71 16.24 10.20
C GLU A 194 33.10 15.93 9.63
N LEU A 195 33.19 15.50 8.36
CA LEU A 195 34.46 15.16 7.71
C LEU A 195 35.26 16.40 7.29
N PHE A 196 34.56 17.45 6.84
CA PHE A 196 35.15 18.73 6.46
C PHE A 196 34.59 19.80 7.41
N PRO A 197 35.14 19.90 8.64
CA PRO A 197 34.84 21.03 9.50
C PRO A 197 35.35 22.29 8.79
N LEU A 198 34.47 22.94 8.03
CA LEU A 198 34.73 24.27 7.54
C LEU A 198 34.85 25.12 8.80
N GLN A 199 36.06 25.58 9.12
CA GLN A 199 36.29 26.64 10.10
C GLN A 199 35.69 27.93 9.54
N ILE A 200 34.36 27.99 9.51
CA ILE A 200 33.62 29.22 9.34
C ILE A 200 33.63 29.85 10.73
N PRO A 201 34.30 31.00 10.92
CA PRO A 201 34.17 31.74 12.17
C PRO A 201 32.73 32.22 12.23
N SER A 202 31.87 31.48 12.93
CA SER A 202 30.55 31.99 13.29
C SER A 202 30.77 33.13 14.29
N PRO A 203 30.41 34.38 13.99
CA PRO A 203 30.42 35.43 15.00
C PRO A 203 29.37 35.03 16.04
N THR A 204 29.82 34.51 17.17
CA THR A 204 29.00 34.38 18.37
C THR A 204 28.66 35.80 18.81
N PHE A 205 27.53 36.31 18.31
CA PHE A 205 26.90 37.50 18.85
C PHE A 205 26.34 37.13 20.22
N ASN A 206 27.16 37.33 21.25
CA ASN A 206 26.77 37.19 22.65
C ASN A 206 25.87 38.38 23.03
N GLY A 207 24.59 38.29 22.68
CA GLY A 207 23.53 39.08 23.29
C GLY A 207 22.95 38.35 24.52
N PRO A 208 22.50 39.05 25.57
CA PRO A 208 22.07 38.45 26.84
C PRO A 208 20.72 37.73 26.80
N PHE A 209 20.17 37.44 25.61
CA PHE A 209 18.91 36.71 25.47
C PHE A 209 19.13 35.43 24.66
N ILE A 210 19.25 34.33 25.39
CA ILE A 210 18.97 32.94 24.98
C ILE A 210 19.60 32.55 23.63
N SER A 211 20.86 32.08 23.68
CA SER A 211 21.45 31.34 22.57
C SER A 211 20.69 30.02 22.43
N SER A 212 19.86 29.90 21.38
CA SER A 212 19.25 28.62 21.04
C SER A 212 20.35 27.72 20.46
N PRO A 213 20.57 26.51 21.02
CA PRO A 213 21.55 25.60 20.44
C PRO A 213 21.12 25.28 19.01
N SER A 214 22.02 25.48 18.04
CA SER A 214 21.76 25.05 16.67
C SER A 214 21.43 23.55 16.70
N PRO A 215 20.32 23.12 16.06
CA PRO A 215 19.96 21.71 16.06
C PRO A 215 21.12 20.93 15.43
N THR A 216 21.62 19.94 16.18
CA THR A 216 22.62 19.03 15.63
C THR A 216 22.06 18.35 14.39
N HIS A 217 22.91 17.98 13.42
CA HIS A 217 22.46 17.29 12.21
C HIS A 217 21.63 16.02 12.52
N LEU A 218 21.91 15.35 13.65
CA LEU A 218 21.14 14.20 14.13
C LEU A 218 19.70 14.56 14.51
N THR A 219 19.49 15.73 15.11
CA THR A 219 18.16 16.26 15.46
C THR A 219 17.33 16.50 14.20
N LEU A 220 17.94 17.02 13.13
CA LEU A 220 17.25 17.29 11.87
C LEU A 220 16.81 15.98 11.17
N ILE A 221 17.67 14.97 11.14
CA ILE A 221 17.35 13.64 10.59
C ILE A 221 16.21 13.00 11.37
N SER A 222 16.27 13.06 12.71
CA SER A 222 15.21 12.54 13.58
C SER A 222 13.89 13.25 13.34
N GLN A 223 13.89 14.58 13.20
CA GLN A 223 12.68 15.35 12.91
C GLN A 223 12.08 14.95 11.57
N CYS A 224 12.90 14.83 10.51
CA CYS A 224 12.41 14.42 9.19
C CYS A 224 11.80 13.01 9.21
N LEU A 225 12.47 12.05 9.86
CA LEU A 225 11.95 10.69 10.00
C LEU A 225 10.63 10.66 10.77
N THR A 226 10.55 11.36 11.91
CA THR A 226 9.32 11.45 12.72
C THR A 226 8.16 12.07 11.93
N THR A 227 8.42 13.09 11.10
CA THR A 227 7.39 13.68 10.23
C THR A 227 6.87 12.69 9.19
N ILE A 228 7.75 11.91 8.56
CA ILE A 228 7.34 10.87 7.59
C ILE A 228 6.53 9.78 8.30
N GLN A 229 6.96 9.34 9.48
CA GLN A 229 6.25 8.35 10.29
C GLN A 229 4.86 8.84 10.71
N PHE A 230 4.76 10.10 11.13
CA PHE A 230 3.48 10.73 11.46
C PHE A 230 2.55 10.72 10.25
N LEU A 231 3.04 11.16 9.08
CA LEU A 231 2.25 11.16 7.84
C LEU A 231 1.77 9.74 7.49
N PHE A 232 2.64 8.74 7.58
CA PHE A 232 2.28 7.35 7.36
C PHE A 232 1.18 6.88 8.32
N LEU A 233 1.34 7.08 9.63
CA LEU A 233 0.37 6.64 10.63
C LEU A 233 -0.96 7.39 10.49
N SER A 234 -0.94 8.70 10.25
CA SER A 234 -2.15 9.47 10.03
C SER A 234 -2.90 9.02 8.78
N THR A 235 -2.20 8.70 7.69
CA THR A 235 -2.86 8.23 6.46
C THR A 235 -3.37 6.79 6.56
N ALA A 236 -2.69 5.92 7.30
CA ALA A 236 -3.10 4.53 7.43
C ALA A 236 -4.19 4.28 8.48
N LEU A 237 -4.23 5.06 9.58
CA LEU A 237 -5.18 4.87 10.68
C LEU A 237 -6.44 5.76 10.60
N THR A 238 -6.51 6.73 9.70
CA THR A 238 -7.67 7.62 9.64
C THR A 238 -8.80 7.04 8.79
N ILE A 239 -9.92 6.71 9.43
CA ILE A 239 -10.99 5.87 8.90
C ILE A 239 -11.89 6.55 7.83
N PRO A 240 -11.98 7.89 7.71
CA PRO A 240 -12.65 8.50 6.56
C PRO A 240 -11.71 9.35 5.68
N TYR A 241 -10.40 9.08 5.63
CA TYR A 241 -9.54 9.83 4.70
C TYR A 241 -9.80 9.38 3.25
N PRO A 242 -9.83 10.32 2.28
CA PRO A 242 -10.02 9.98 0.87
C PRO A 242 -9.06 8.90 0.40
N SER A 243 -9.59 7.96 -0.36
CA SER A 243 -8.93 6.70 -0.69
C SER A 243 -7.62 6.86 -1.47
N PHE A 244 -7.38 8.04 -2.08
CA PHE A 244 -6.13 8.37 -2.77
C PHE A 244 -4.89 8.40 -1.87
N LEU A 245 -5.03 8.45 -0.54
CA LEU A 245 -3.88 8.42 0.38
C LEU A 245 -3.41 7.00 0.73
N ARG A 246 -4.24 5.98 0.51
CA ARG A 246 -3.88 4.57 0.78
C ARG A 246 -2.58 4.15 0.06
N PRO A 247 -2.35 4.51 -1.21
CA PRO A 247 -1.10 4.17 -1.88
C PRO A 247 0.12 4.87 -1.28
N LEU A 248 -0.03 6.11 -0.80
CA LEU A 248 1.07 6.86 -0.16
C LEU A 248 1.43 6.24 1.18
N ALA A 249 0.46 5.74 1.94
CA ALA A 249 0.71 4.95 3.14
C ALA A 249 1.51 3.69 2.81
N GLY A 250 1.11 2.93 1.79
CA GLY A 250 1.84 1.76 1.29
C GLY A 250 3.33 2.03 1.01
N LEU A 251 3.60 3.13 0.31
CA LEU A 251 4.95 3.52 -0.11
C LEU A 251 5.82 4.12 1.01
N SER A 252 5.22 4.69 2.06
CA SER A 252 5.94 5.30 3.19
C SER A 252 6.14 4.36 4.39
N SER A 253 5.67 3.12 4.28
CA SER A 253 5.74 2.08 5.32
C SER A 253 7.14 1.71 5.81
N TRP A 254 8.16 1.90 4.98
CA TRP A 254 9.56 1.67 5.36
C TRP A 254 10.00 2.59 6.50
N SER A 255 9.40 3.78 6.64
CA SER A 255 9.76 4.76 7.68
C SER A 255 9.43 4.27 9.09
N THR A 256 8.43 3.40 9.23
CA THR A 256 8.00 2.78 10.50
C THR A 256 8.53 1.37 10.68
N LEU A 257 9.40 0.88 9.78
CA LEU A 257 9.88 -0.51 9.75
C LEU A 257 8.77 -1.55 9.56
N MET A 258 7.57 -1.12 9.15
CA MET A 258 6.45 -2.01 8.83
C MET A 258 6.53 -2.44 7.38
N ILE A 259 7.46 -3.36 7.09
CA ILE A 259 7.70 -3.85 5.75
C ILE A 259 6.65 -4.94 5.41
N PRO A 260 6.06 -4.96 4.20
CA PRO A 260 5.08 -5.97 3.78
C PRO A 260 5.59 -7.40 3.92
N ARG A 261 6.90 -7.61 3.72
CA ARG A 261 7.57 -8.89 3.94
C ARG A 261 8.73 -8.69 4.91
N GLY A 262 8.61 -9.24 6.10
CA GLY A 262 9.64 -9.13 7.13
C GLY A 262 10.44 -10.43 7.32
N PRO A 263 11.45 -10.40 8.20
CA PRO A 263 12.39 -11.50 8.39
C PRO A 263 11.81 -12.71 9.14
N VAL A 264 10.80 -12.50 10.00
CA VAL A 264 10.18 -13.58 10.79
C VAL A 264 9.01 -14.19 10.04
N HIS A 265 8.16 -13.35 9.45
CA HIS A 265 6.99 -13.76 8.69
C HIS A 265 7.02 -13.12 7.30
N SER A 266 7.23 -13.93 6.27
CA SER A 266 7.27 -13.53 4.87
C SER A 266 5.96 -13.77 4.12
N ALA A 267 5.12 -14.67 4.63
CA ALA A 267 3.82 -15.00 4.05
C ALA A 267 2.73 -14.02 4.52
N THR A 268 1.99 -13.45 3.56
CA THR A 268 0.95 -12.44 3.80
C THR A 268 -0.40 -12.97 3.30
N PRO A 269 -1.48 -12.89 4.09
CA PRO A 269 -2.82 -13.18 3.60
C PRO A 269 -3.42 -12.00 2.82
N TYR A 270 -2.84 -10.80 2.96
CA TYR A 270 -3.26 -9.60 2.28
C TYR A 270 -2.38 -9.31 1.08
N PHE A 271 -3.03 -8.93 -0.03
CA PHE A 271 -2.35 -8.58 -1.26
C PHE A 271 -1.92 -7.10 -1.30
N GLY A 272 -2.65 -6.21 -0.62
CA GLY A 272 -2.44 -4.76 -0.67
C GLY A 272 -2.85 -4.19 -2.01
N LEU A 273 -2.05 -4.46 -3.05
CA LEU A 273 -2.36 -4.14 -4.45
C LEU A 273 -2.64 -5.44 -5.22
N LYS A 274 -3.82 -5.53 -5.82
CA LYS A 274 -4.27 -6.68 -6.59
C LYS A 274 -5.03 -6.21 -7.82
N ASP A 275 -4.69 -6.74 -8.99
CA ASP A 275 -5.36 -6.41 -10.26
C ASP A 275 -5.47 -4.88 -10.50
N ALA A 276 -4.36 -4.19 -10.21
CA ALA A 276 -4.17 -2.73 -10.24
C ALA A 276 -5.12 -1.90 -9.34
N LEU A 277 -5.75 -2.52 -8.35
CA LEU A 277 -6.61 -1.89 -7.35
C LEU A 277 -6.12 -2.21 -5.93
N TYR A 278 -6.31 -1.27 -5.00
CA TYR A 278 -6.05 -1.55 -3.58
C TYR A 278 -7.21 -2.35 -2.98
N GLU A 279 -6.92 -3.58 -2.54
CA GLU A 279 -7.91 -4.49 -1.96
C GLU A 279 -8.06 -4.22 -0.46
N VAL A 280 -9.30 -3.93 -0.04
CA VAL A 280 -9.65 -3.77 1.37
C VAL A 280 -10.85 -4.64 1.66
N ASN A 281 -10.69 -5.60 2.58
CA ASN A 281 -11.77 -6.48 2.99
C ASN A 281 -12.32 -6.00 4.35
N GLY A 282 -13.46 -5.30 4.29
CA GLY A 282 -14.06 -4.60 5.42
C GLY A 282 -15.37 -5.17 5.97
N THR A 283 -15.77 -6.41 5.62
CA THR A 283 -17.09 -6.95 6.01
C THR A 283 -17.20 -7.45 7.46
N LEU A 284 -16.09 -7.51 8.19
CA LEU A 284 -16.13 -7.75 9.64
C LEU A 284 -16.22 -6.39 10.34
N THR A 285 -17.45 -6.01 10.63
CA THR A 285 -17.85 -4.91 11.51
C THR A 285 -16.81 -4.70 12.62
N ALA A 286 -16.14 -3.54 12.60
CA ALA A 286 -15.08 -3.14 13.53
C ALA A 286 -13.67 -3.74 13.33
N SER A 287 -13.20 -3.89 12.08
CA SER A 287 -11.75 -4.06 11.86
C SER A 287 -11.00 -2.84 12.45
N PRO A 288 -10.16 -3.01 13.48
CA PRO A 288 -9.44 -1.90 14.09
C PRO A 288 -8.56 -1.22 13.04
N GLY A 289 -8.34 0.09 13.11
CA GLY A 289 -7.58 0.85 12.10
C GLY A 289 -6.18 0.30 11.81
N LEU A 290 -5.62 -0.47 12.76
CA LEU A 290 -4.36 -1.18 12.62
C LEU A 290 -4.42 -2.37 11.65
N GLU A 291 -5.56 -3.06 11.57
CA GLU A 291 -5.79 -4.16 10.63
C GLU A 291 -5.99 -3.62 9.21
N LEU A 292 -6.71 -2.50 9.09
CA LEU A 292 -6.84 -1.77 7.83
C LEU A 292 -5.46 -1.34 7.29
N MET A 293 -4.59 -0.84 8.17
CA MET A 293 -3.21 -0.53 7.82
C MET A 293 -2.47 -1.76 7.27
N THR A 294 -2.53 -2.92 7.91
CA THR A 294 -1.85 -4.13 7.39
C THR A 294 -2.43 -4.61 6.06
N GLN A 295 -3.73 -4.42 5.82
CA GLN A 295 -4.35 -4.73 4.53
C GLN A 295 -3.82 -3.82 3.42
N ILE A 296 -3.78 -2.50 3.64
CA ILE A 296 -3.26 -1.51 2.67
C ILE A 296 -1.78 -1.80 2.34
N LEU A 297 -0.99 -2.17 3.35
CA LEU A 297 0.42 -2.53 3.20
C LEU A 297 0.64 -3.85 2.45
N GLY A 298 -0.38 -4.72 2.39
CA GLY A 298 -0.17 -6.12 2.04
C GLY A 298 0.75 -6.85 3.03
N ALA A 299 0.76 -6.42 4.28
CA ALA A 299 1.57 -7.00 5.35
C ALA A 299 0.85 -8.23 5.97
N PRO A 300 1.54 -9.07 6.77
CA PRO A 300 0.88 -10.10 7.56
C PRO A 300 -0.12 -9.48 8.54
N VAL A 301 -1.04 -10.30 9.06
CA VAL A 301 -1.96 -9.91 10.16
C VAL A 301 -1.22 -9.15 11.26
N THR A 302 -1.90 -8.17 11.84
CA THR A 302 -1.37 -7.25 12.87
C THR A 302 -0.28 -7.84 13.78
N PRO A 303 -0.51 -8.92 14.56
CA PRO A 303 0.50 -9.42 15.51
C PRO A 303 1.79 -9.90 14.84
N ARG A 304 1.70 -10.49 13.64
CA ARG A 304 2.88 -10.95 12.88
C ARG A 304 3.65 -9.78 12.27
N SER A 305 2.94 -8.72 11.87
CA SER A 305 3.58 -7.47 11.39
C SER A 305 4.42 -6.83 12.50
N TRP A 306 3.88 -6.72 13.72
CA TRP A 306 4.64 -6.21 14.88
C TRP A 306 5.85 -7.05 15.24
N ALA A 307 5.77 -8.38 15.14
CA ALA A 307 6.92 -9.25 15.34
C ALA A 307 8.07 -8.94 14.35
N ASN A 308 7.74 -8.71 13.08
CA ASN A 308 8.72 -8.30 12.07
C ASN A 308 9.33 -6.92 12.41
N THR A 309 8.49 -5.95 12.76
CA THR A 309 8.92 -4.59 13.13
C THR A 309 9.84 -4.58 14.35
N LEU A 310 9.49 -5.29 15.42
CA LEU A 310 10.32 -5.41 16.63
C LEU A 310 11.66 -6.08 16.34
N THR A 311 11.65 -7.14 15.52
CA THR A 311 12.88 -7.86 15.14
C THR A 311 13.81 -6.97 14.31
N LEU A 312 13.26 -6.24 13.34
CA LEU A 312 14.01 -5.26 12.55
C LEU A 312 14.56 -4.12 13.42
N GLY A 313 13.75 -3.61 14.36
CA GLY A 313 14.18 -2.59 15.32
C GLY A 313 15.35 -3.06 16.19
N LEU A 314 15.26 -4.28 16.75
CA LEU A 314 16.35 -4.87 17.53
C LEU A 314 17.62 -5.07 16.69
N LEU A 315 17.49 -5.50 15.43
CA LEU A 315 18.62 -5.68 14.53
C LEU A 315 19.31 -4.35 14.21
N LEU A 316 18.54 -3.27 14.00
CA LEU A 316 19.09 -1.93 13.80
C LEU A 316 19.78 -1.38 15.07
N LEU A 317 19.18 -1.59 16.25
CA LEU A 317 19.81 -1.19 17.52
C LEU A 317 21.12 -1.95 17.77
N ALA A 318 21.14 -3.26 17.51
CA ALA A 318 22.33 -4.08 17.62
C ALA A 318 23.43 -3.61 16.64
N ALA A 319 23.06 -3.31 15.40
CA ALA A 319 23.99 -2.77 14.39
C ALA A 319 24.56 -1.40 14.82
N ALA A 320 23.72 -0.50 15.33
CA ALA A 320 24.15 0.80 15.83
C ALA A 320 25.09 0.68 17.04
N ALA A 321 24.76 -0.19 18.01
CA ALA A 321 25.61 -0.46 19.17
C ALA A 321 26.97 -1.05 18.75
N ALA A 322 26.97 -2.00 17.81
CA ALA A 322 28.19 -2.58 17.26
C ALA A 322 29.06 -1.54 16.55
N ALA A 323 28.45 -0.64 15.76
CA ALA A 323 29.15 0.46 15.10
C ALA A 323 29.77 1.44 16.10
N GLN A 324 29.03 1.84 17.15
CA GLN A 324 29.57 2.70 18.20
C GLN A 324 30.72 2.03 18.96
N LEU A 325 30.61 0.73 19.25
CA LEU A 325 31.68 -0.03 19.89
C LEU A 325 32.93 -0.11 18.99
N ALA A 326 32.73 -0.31 17.70
CA ALA A 326 33.80 -0.33 16.70
C ALA A 326 34.51 1.04 16.59
N LEU A 327 33.77 2.16 16.65
CA LEU A 327 34.33 3.51 16.61
C LEU A 327 35.04 3.92 17.93
N ARG A 328 34.58 3.43 19.08
CA ARG A 328 35.25 3.69 20.39
C ARG A 328 36.56 2.91 20.57
N ARG A 329 36.66 1.70 20.03
CA ARG A 329 37.87 0.86 20.12
C ARG A 329 39.18 1.53 19.64
N PRO A 330 39.24 2.20 18.47
CA PRO A 330 40.46 2.88 18.01
C PRO A 330 40.81 4.11 18.85
N SER A 331 39.83 4.88 19.32
CA SER A 331 40.05 6.06 20.18
C SER A 331 40.71 5.69 21.52
N ASN A 332 40.24 4.61 22.17
CA ASN A 332 40.83 4.14 23.42
C ASN A 332 42.24 3.56 23.23
N ARG A 333 42.52 2.88 22.10
CA ARG A 333 43.88 2.41 21.77
C ARG A 333 44.84 3.58 21.54
N ALA A 334 44.40 4.64 20.84
CA ALA A 334 45.19 5.84 20.61
C ALA A 334 45.48 6.63 21.89
N ARG A 335 44.52 6.71 22.83
CA ARG A 335 44.73 7.32 24.16
C ARG A 335 45.66 6.48 25.05
N ALA A 336 45.52 5.15 25.04
CA ALA A 336 46.38 4.25 25.81
C ALA A 336 47.85 4.27 25.33
N ALA A 337 48.08 4.40 24.02
CA ALA A 337 49.43 4.57 23.46
C ALA A 337 50.07 5.91 23.89
N ARG A 338 49.27 6.99 23.96
CA ARG A 338 49.74 8.32 24.42
C ARG A 338 50.14 8.34 25.89
N LEU A 339 49.39 7.66 26.76
CA LEU A 339 49.69 7.57 28.19
C LEU A 339 50.92 6.70 28.51
N ARG A 340 51.28 5.74 27.66
CA ARG A 340 52.54 4.97 27.79
C ARG A 340 53.78 5.73 27.33
N GLY A 341 53.62 6.78 26.52
CA GLY A 341 54.74 7.62 26.08
C GLY A 341 55.16 8.70 27.09
N THR A 342 54.38 8.92 28.15
CA THR A 342 54.64 9.96 29.17
C THR A 342 55.25 9.43 30.47
N THR A 343 55.52 8.13 30.57
CA THR A 343 56.26 7.54 31.69
C THR A 343 57.69 7.23 31.27
N ASP A 344 58.52 8.27 31.14
CA ASP A 344 59.99 8.11 31.16
C ASP A 344 60.54 8.95 32.33
N PRO A 345 60.81 8.36 33.51
CA PRO A 345 61.45 9.06 34.60
C PRO A 345 62.96 9.13 34.31
N GLY A 346 63.36 10.15 33.55
CA GLY A 346 64.76 10.52 33.35
C GLY A 346 65.41 11.07 34.63
N LEU A 347 65.63 10.22 35.62
CA LEU A 347 66.62 10.43 36.69
C LEU A 347 67.89 9.71 36.27
N ARG A 348 68.78 10.43 35.56
CA ARG A 348 70.19 10.06 35.45
C ARG A 348 71.00 11.19 36.08
N GLY A 349 71.38 10.97 37.34
CA GLY A 349 72.34 11.81 38.03
C GLY A 349 73.67 11.79 37.28
N THR A 350 74.20 12.98 37.05
CA THR A 350 75.58 13.21 36.60
C THR A 350 76.47 13.27 37.83
N VAL A 351 77.46 12.37 37.86
CA VAL A 351 78.62 12.37 38.76
C VAL A 351 79.56 13.50 38.39
#